data_AF-A0A7Y3H0H1-F1
#
_entry.id   AF-A0A7Y3H0H1-F1
#
_cell.length_a   1.000
_cell.length_b   1.000
_cell.length_c   1.000
_cell.angle_alpha   90.00
_cell.angle_beta   90.00
_cell.angle_gamma   90.00
#
_symmetry.space_group_name_H-M   'P 1'
#
loop_
_entity.id
_entity.type
_entity.pdbx_description
1 polymer ?
#
loop_
_entity_poly.entity_id
_entity_poly.type
_entity_poly.pdbx_seq_one_letter_code
_entity_poly.pdbx_strand_id
1 'polypeptide(L)' 'MYYNYKEGGFPTTECPGISAFAKDEAGDIFHTYSSYARGLESFLGVYNLLDIVPKGRDESNLSYSMEWVQRHDSYDA' A
#
# COMPACT_ATOMS: atom_id res chain seq x y z
N MET A 1 -10.99 -7.65 -10.19
CA MET A 1 -10.04 -6.53 -10.12
C MET A 1 -8.70 -7.01 -10.66
N TYR A 2 -7.95 -6.17 -11.38
CA TYR A 2 -6.57 -6.50 -11.78
C TYR A 2 -5.61 -5.83 -10.79
N TYR A 3 -4.88 -6.63 -10.01
CA TYR A 3 -4.03 -6.14 -8.93
C TYR A 3 -2.83 -7.05 -8.74
N ASN A 4 -1.63 -6.48 -8.61
CA ASN A 4 -0.38 -7.24 -8.52
C ASN A 4 -0.19 -8.23 -9.68
N TYR A 5 -0.43 -7.76 -10.92
CA TYR A 5 -0.29 -8.50 -12.19
C TYR A 5 -1.13 -9.78 -12.32
N LYS A 6 -2.17 -9.92 -11.49
CA LYS A 6 -3.10 -11.05 -11.56
C LYS A 6 -4.54 -10.54 -11.48
N GLU A 7 -5.43 -11.30 -12.11
CA GLU A 7 -6.85 -11.16 -11.83
C GLU A 7 -7.16 -11.76 -10.46
N GLY A 8 -7.93 -11.02 -9.66
CA GLY A 8 -8.33 -11.46 -8.33
C GLY A 8 -9.25 -10.46 -7.62
N GLY A 9 -9.57 -10.80 -6.37
CA GLY A 9 -10.23 -9.90 -5.44
C GLY A 9 -9.23 -9.35 -4.42
N PHE A 10 -9.58 -8.20 -3.83
CA PHE A 10 -8.94 -7.68 -2.64
C PHE A 10 -10.05 -7.41 -1.60
N PRO A 11 -9.77 -7.47 -0.29
CA PRO A 11 -10.81 -7.36 0.74
C PRO A 11 -11.54 -6.00 0.76
N THR A 12 -10.97 -4.99 0.10
CA THR A 12 -11.48 -3.62 0.04
C THR A 12 -11.68 -3.16 -1.40
N THR A 13 -12.46 -2.09 -1.60
CA THR A 13 -12.72 -1.49 -2.93
C THR A 13 -11.49 -0.81 -3.52
N GLU A 14 -10.51 -0.47 -2.68
CA GLU A 14 -9.23 0.13 -3.06
C GLU A 14 -8.07 -0.68 -2.51
N CYS A 15 -6.98 -0.76 -3.28
CA CYS A 15 -5.78 -1.49 -2.89
C CYS A 15 -4.58 -0.55 -2.85
N PRO A 16 -3.62 -0.77 -1.95
CA PRO A 16 -2.41 0.02 -1.90
C PRO A 16 -1.49 -0.31 -3.09
N GLY A 17 -0.97 0.72 -3.73
CA GLY A 17 -0.04 0.59 -4.86
C GLY A 17 0.79 1.87 -5.02
N ILE A 18 2.00 1.72 -5.55
CA ILE A 18 2.84 2.84 -5.99
C ILE A 18 3.32 2.54 -7.40
N SER A 19 3.28 3.56 -8.25
CA SER A 19 3.72 3.45 -9.64
C SER A 19 4.58 4.66 -10.00
N ALA A 20 5.60 4.43 -10.82
CA ALA A 20 6.39 5.49 -11.43
C ALA A 20 6.16 5.48 -12.94
N PHE A 21 5.99 6.69 -13.48
CA PHE A 21 5.86 6.91 -14.91
C PHE A 21 6.98 7.84 -15.38
N ALA A 22 7.59 7.51 -16.51
CA ALA A 22 8.56 8.36 -17.16
C ALA A 22 7.98 8.86 -18.48
N LYS A 23 8.20 10.14 -18.79
CA LYS A 23 7.83 10.73 -20.07
C LYS A 23 9.12 11.04 -20.85
N ASP A 24 9.17 10.66 -22.11
CA ASP A 24 10.31 10.97 -22.97
C ASP A 24 10.17 12.32 -23.70
N GLU A 25 11.16 12.65 -24.54
CA GLU A 25 11.18 13.89 -25.32
C GLU A 25 10.11 13.93 -26.42
N ALA A 26 9.70 12.78 -26.96
CA ALA A 26 8.63 12.66 -27.95
C ALA A 26 7.23 12.81 -27.31
N GLY A 27 7.17 12.64 -25.99
CA GLY A 27 5.97 12.79 -25.18
C GLY A 27 5.31 11.46 -24.80
N ASP A 28 5.93 10.34 -25.13
CA ASP A 28 5.45 9.00 -24.79
C ASP A 28 5.60 8.76 -23.28
N ILE A 29 4.61 8.08 -22.68
CA ILE A 29 4.57 7.78 -21.25
C ILE A 29 4.82 6.29 -21.05
N PHE A 30 5.83 5.98 -20.23
CA PHE A 30 6.25 4.64 -19.88
C PHE A 30 5.94 4.35 -18.42
N HIS A 31 5.37 3.18 -18.15
CA HIS A 31 5.20 2.67 -16.80
C HIS A 31 6.48 1.92 -16.39
N THR A 32 7.35 2.59 -15.63
CA THR A 32 8.72 2.11 -15.38
C THR A 32 8.87 1.32 -14.09
N TYR A 33 7.95 1.49 -13.15
CA TYR A 33 7.94 0.76 -11.89
C TYR A 33 6.53 0.67 -11.34
N SER A 34 6.21 -0.47 -10.75
CA SER A 34 5.06 -0.62 -9.87
C SER A 34 5.35 -1.57 -8.74
N SER A 35 4.77 -1.28 -7.58
CA SER A 35 4.76 -2.17 -6.44
C SER A 35 3.39 -2.15 -5.77
N TYR A 36 2.99 -3.30 -5.24
CA TYR A 36 1.66 -3.55 -4.70
C TYR A 36 1.78 -4.32 -3.40
N ALA A 37 0.74 -4.28 -2.58
CA ALA A 37 0.63 -5.05 -1.34
C ALA A 37 1.88 -4.89 -0.47
N ARG A 38 2.57 -6.01 -0.19
CA ARG A 38 3.77 -6.08 0.64
C ARG A 38 5.07 -5.58 0.00
N GLY A 39 4.98 -5.03 -1.22
CA GLY A 39 6.11 -4.36 -1.84
C GLY A 39 6.20 -2.88 -1.48
N LEU A 40 5.32 -2.37 -0.62
CA LEU A 40 5.20 -0.96 -0.27
C LEU A 40 5.84 -0.60 1.08
N GLU A 41 6.27 -1.60 1.84
CA GLU A 41 6.81 -1.49 3.20
C GLU A 41 7.92 -0.45 3.27
N SER A 42 8.83 -0.44 2.29
CA SER A 42 9.94 0.52 2.21
C SER A 42 9.47 1.98 2.04
N PHE A 43 8.26 2.19 1.53
CA PHE A 43 7.65 3.52 1.37
C PHE A 43 6.73 3.89 2.53
N LEU A 44 6.38 2.92 3.39
CA LEU A 44 5.54 3.12 4.57
C LEU A 44 6.43 3.26 5.81
N GLY A 45 6.95 4.47 6.03
CA GLY A 45 7.93 4.73 7.10
C GLY A 45 7.48 4.28 8.50
N VAL A 46 6.18 4.30 8.78
CA VAL A 46 5.62 3.81 10.05
C VAL A 46 5.81 2.30 10.25
N TYR A 47 5.80 1.48 9.18
CA TYR A 47 5.95 0.03 9.30
C TYR A 47 7.35 -0.38 9.76
N ASN A 48 8.38 0.32 9.31
CA ASN A 48 9.74 0.10 9.82
C ASN A 48 9.84 0.38 11.33
N LEU A 49 9.03 1.30 11.86
CA LEU A 49 8.95 1.55 13.31
C LEU A 49 8.17 0.45 14.05
N LEU A 50 7.14 -0.13 13.42
CA LEU A 50 6.38 -1.24 14.00
C LEU A 50 7.23 -2.51 14.12
N ASP A 51 8.24 -2.71 13.27
CA ASP A 51 9.11 -3.88 13.32
C ASP A 51 10.08 -3.88 14.53
N ILE A 52 10.32 -2.71 15.15
CA ILE A 52 11.24 -2.58 16.29
C ILE A 52 10.55 -2.48 17.65
N VAL A 53 9.22 -2.31 17.69
CA VAL A 53 8.47 -2.29 18.95
C VAL A 53 8.15 -3.71 19.44
N PRO A 54 8.18 -3.99 20.76
CA PRO A 54 8.00 -5.35 21.29
C PRO A 54 6.68 -6.04 20.91
N LYS A 55 5.64 -5.26 20.62
CA LYS A 55 4.33 -5.78 20.22
C LYS A 55 4.19 -5.99 18.70
N GLY A 56 5.22 -5.65 17.93
CA GLY A 56 5.11 -5.58 16.48
C GLY A 56 3.97 -4.66 16.06
N ARG A 57 3.09 -5.17 15.20
CA ARG A 57 1.92 -4.43 14.70
C ARG A 57 0.70 -4.45 15.66
N ASP A 58 0.70 -5.31 16.70
CA ASP A 58 -0.42 -5.50 17.65
C ASP A 58 -1.79 -5.80 16.98
N GLU A 59 -1.80 -6.54 15.84
CA GLU A 59 -3.00 -6.76 15.00
C GLU A 59 -3.73 -8.09 15.26
N SER A 60 -3.31 -8.90 16.25
CA SER A 60 -3.83 -10.28 16.41
C SER A 60 -5.32 -10.36 16.78
N ASN A 61 -5.89 -9.28 17.31
CA ASN A 61 -7.29 -9.19 17.73
C ASN A 61 -8.20 -8.47 16.71
N LEU A 62 -7.66 -8.11 15.55
CA LEU A 62 -8.39 -7.39 14.51
C LEU A 62 -9.11 -8.36 13.57
N SER A 63 -10.19 -7.88 12.96
CA SER A 63 -10.96 -8.65 11.97
C SER A 63 -10.11 -8.98 10.74
N TYR A 64 -9.16 -8.11 10.39
CA TYR A 64 -8.17 -8.27 9.34
C TYR A 64 -6.95 -7.36 9.61
N SER A 65 -5.80 -7.70 9.02
CA SER A 65 -4.59 -6.86 9.11
C SER A 65 -4.85 -5.44 8.61
N MET A 66 -4.33 -4.43 9.32
CA MET A 66 -4.52 -3.00 9.02
C MET A 66 -5.95 -2.45 9.20
N GLU A 67 -6.84 -3.11 9.94
CA GLU A 67 -8.21 -2.59 10.23
C GLU A 67 -8.23 -1.17 10.83
N TRP A 68 -7.13 -0.75 11.47
CA TRP A 68 -6.95 0.57 12.07
C TRP A 68 -6.53 1.68 11.08
N VAL A 69 -6.16 1.34 9.85
CA VAL A 69 -5.74 2.33 8.84
C VAL A 69 -6.96 3.06 8.30
N GLN A 70 -7.00 4.37 8.48
CA GLN A 70 -7.98 5.26 7.86
C GLN A 70 -7.28 6.27 6.98
N ARG A 71 -8.01 6.80 5.99
CA ARG A 71 -7.52 7.95 5.23
C ARG A 71 -7.39 9.13 6.17
N HIS A 72 -6.40 9.98 5.91
CA HIS A 72 -6.12 11.15 6.73
C HIS A 72 -7.33 12.07 6.92
N ASP A 73 -8.21 12.16 5.91
CA ASP A 73 -9.44 12.95 5.90
C ASP A 73 -10.64 12.27 6.60
N SER A 74 -10.49 11.02 7.04
CA SER A 74 -11.55 10.24 7.68
C SER A 74 -11.44 10.18 9.21
N TYR A 75 -10.40 10.80 9.78
CA TYR A 75 -10.25 10.94 11.22
C TYR A 75 -11.10 12.11 11.72
N ASP A 76 -11.80 11.93 12.85
CA ASP A 76 -12.41 13.04 13.58
C ASP A 76 -11.32 14.02 14.04
N ALA A 77 -11.63 15.33 13.98
CA ALA A 77 -10.71 16.40 14.37
C ALA A 77 -10.46 16.47 15.88
#